data_AF-A0A4C1VQC1-F1
#
_entry.id   AF-A0A4C1VQC1-F1
#
_cell.length_a   1.000
_cell.length_b   1.000
_cell.length_c   1.000
_cell.angle_alpha   90.00
_cell.angle_beta   90.00
_cell.angle_gamma   90.00
#
_symmetry.space_group_name_H-M   'P 1'
#
loop_
_entity.id
_entity.type
_entity.pdbx_description
1 polymer ?
#
loop_
_entity_poly.entity_id
_entity_poly.type
_entity_poly.pdbx_seq_one_letter_code
_entity_poly.pdbx_strand_id
1 'polypeptide(L)'
;MPRVCVNHPDNFCYICGQLTVKRQRRSLTPLVQNYYLNYFGFPVRNLDKTWTPSICYAQCVTLLTSWAKGSRHMPFAVPMIWAEPKDHVSDCYFCQTSIKGINHKSRNSVNYPNLQSAQRPIPHSDNLPVPQRPVNMDDVTEESVSEKIPKHQ
;
A
#
# COMPACT_ATOMS: atom_id res chain seq x y z
N MET A 1 -15.96 23.67 6.43
CA MET A 1 -15.41 22.30 6.26
C MET A 1 -13.91 22.35 6.46
N PRO A 2 -13.28 21.33 7.08
CA PRO A 2 -11.82 21.28 7.19
C PRO A 2 -11.22 21.39 5.79
N ARG A 3 -10.21 22.25 5.61
CA ARG A 3 -9.42 22.32 4.36
C ARG A 3 -8.29 21.29 4.33
N VAL A 4 -8.15 20.51 5.40
CA VAL A 4 -7.04 19.58 5.63
C VAL A 4 -7.60 18.33 6.31
N CYS A 5 -7.02 17.17 5.98
CA CYS A 5 -7.36 15.89 6.57
C CYS A 5 -7.13 15.86 8.09
N VAL A 6 -7.99 15.14 8.82
CA VAL A 6 -7.81 14.91 10.28
C VAL A 6 -6.52 14.15 10.57
N ASN A 7 -6.22 13.15 9.75
CA ASN A 7 -5.01 12.35 9.87
C ASN A 7 -4.06 12.61 8.70
N HIS A 8 -2.76 12.59 8.97
CA HIS A 8 -1.75 12.60 7.92
C HIS A 8 -1.84 11.31 7.08
N PRO A 9 -1.77 11.37 5.73
CA PRO A 9 -1.82 10.19 4.85
C PRO A 9 -0.82 9.10 5.25
N ASP A 10 0.43 9.47 5.54
CA ASP A 10 1.49 8.54 5.97
C ASP A 10 1.29 7.91 7.36
N ASN A 11 0.17 8.19 8.02
CA ASN A 11 -0.27 7.32 9.11
C ASN A 11 -0.81 5.99 8.59
N PHE A 12 -1.11 5.84 7.30
CA PHE A 12 -1.66 4.63 6.72
C PHE A 12 -0.73 4.04 5.67
N CYS A 13 -0.80 2.73 5.48
CA CYS A 13 -0.03 2.00 4.49
C CYS A 13 -0.64 2.18 3.11
N TYR A 14 0.15 2.54 2.11
CA TYR A 14 -0.26 2.57 0.71
C TYR A 14 -0.86 1.22 0.25
N ILE A 15 -0.20 0.10 0.58
CA ILE A 15 -0.55 -1.22 0.03
C ILE A 15 -1.79 -1.83 0.69
N CYS A 16 -1.95 -1.67 2.00
CA CYS A 16 -3.02 -2.37 2.76
C CYS A 16 -4.00 -1.44 3.49
N GLY A 17 -3.81 -0.12 3.44
CA GLY A 17 -4.66 0.87 4.12
C GLY A 17 -4.56 0.89 5.64
N GLN A 18 -3.86 -0.07 6.26
CA GLN A 18 -3.77 -0.15 7.72
C GLN A 18 -2.93 1.01 8.30
N LEU A 19 -3.27 1.43 9.52
CA LEU A 19 -2.48 2.37 10.32
C LEU A 19 -1.01 1.91 10.36
N THR A 20 -0.05 2.80 10.51
CA THR A 20 1.37 2.48 10.63
C THR A 20 1.97 3.26 11.79
N VAL A 21 2.88 2.62 12.52
CA VAL A 21 3.74 3.30 13.51
C VAL A 21 5.07 3.60 12.86
N LYS A 22 5.72 4.72 13.25
CA LYS A 22 6.94 5.23 12.61
C LYS A 22 8.00 4.14 12.36
N ARG A 23 8.29 3.29 13.35
CA ARG A 23 9.28 2.18 13.24
C ARG A 23 8.95 1.14 12.15
N GLN A 24 7.68 0.97 11.82
CA GLN A 24 7.17 0.01 10.83
C GLN A 24 6.90 0.66 9.47
N ARG A 25 7.18 1.95 9.28
CA ARG A 25 7.06 2.59 7.97
C ARG A 25 8.24 2.23 7.09
N ARG A 26 7.99 2.01 5.82
CA ARG A 26 8.99 1.76 4.77
C ARG A 26 8.64 2.61 3.56
N SER A 27 9.65 2.94 2.77
CA SER A 27 9.47 3.55 1.46
C SER A 27 9.08 2.49 0.44
N LEU A 28 8.35 2.92 -0.60
CA LEU A 28 8.14 2.14 -1.80
C LEU A 28 9.35 2.37 -2.73
N THR A 29 10.48 1.73 -2.42
CA THR A 29 11.69 1.80 -3.25
C THR A 29 11.44 1.23 -4.67
N PRO A 30 12.28 1.53 -5.66
CA PRO A 30 12.14 0.96 -7.01
C PRO A 30 11.99 -0.56 -7.02
N LEU A 31 12.78 -1.28 -6.21
CA LEU A 31 12.63 -2.74 -6.09
C LEU A 31 11.27 -3.15 -5.51
N VAL A 32 10.79 -2.47 -4.47
CA VAL A 32 9.46 -2.76 -3.90
C VAL A 32 8.35 -2.44 -4.89
N GLN A 33 8.47 -1.35 -5.65
CA GLN A 33 7.52 -1.01 -6.72
C GLN A 33 7.53 -2.06 -7.84
N ASN A 34 8.70 -2.60 -8.18
CA ASN A 34 8.80 -3.72 -9.12
C ASN A 34 8.10 -4.98 -8.57
N TYR A 35 8.32 -5.34 -7.31
CA TYR A 35 7.60 -6.47 -6.70
C TYR A 35 6.10 -6.25 -6.63
N TYR A 36 5.67 -5.04 -6.28
CA TYR A 36 4.27 -4.64 -6.30
C TYR A 36 3.65 -4.80 -7.69
N LEU A 37 4.31 -4.30 -8.74
CA LEU A 37 3.86 -4.41 -10.12
C LEU A 37 3.70 -5.87 -10.55
N ASN A 38 4.70 -6.70 -10.28
CA ASN A 38 4.66 -8.12 -10.64
C ASN A 38 3.60 -8.90 -9.85
N TYR A 39 3.32 -8.50 -8.60
CA TYR A 39 2.30 -9.16 -7.78
C TYR A 39 0.88 -8.73 -8.17
N PHE A 40 0.62 -7.43 -8.23
CA PHE A 40 -0.74 -6.89 -8.41
C PHE A 40 -1.10 -6.64 -9.88
N GLY A 41 -0.14 -6.70 -10.80
CA GLY A 41 -0.36 -6.50 -12.23
C GLY A 41 -0.48 -5.03 -12.66
N PHE A 42 -0.26 -4.08 -11.75
CA PHE A 42 -0.27 -2.64 -12.06
C PHE A 42 0.72 -1.87 -11.18
N PRO A 43 1.25 -0.73 -11.66
CA PRO A 43 2.29 0.01 -10.93
C PRO A 43 1.70 0.77 -9.74
N VAL A 44 2.58 1.09 -8.79
CA VAL A 44 2.32 2.11 -7.77
C VAL A 44 2.09 3.46 -8.46
N ARG A 45 1.10 4.23 -8.01
CA ARG A 45 0.71 5.53 -8.57
C ARG A 45 0.43 6.54 -7.47
N ASN A 46 0.49 7.82 -7.84
CA ASN A 46 0.01 8.96 -7.06
C ASN A 46 0.77 9.22 -5.74
N LEU A 47 2.03 8.79 -5.63
CA LEU A 47 2.85 9.03 -4.42
C LEU A 47 3.13 10.51 -4.16
N ASP A 48 3.01 11.36 -5.18
CA ASP A 48 3.13 12.82 -5.11
C ASP A 48 1.83 13.50 -4.64
N LYS A 49 0.71 12.75 -4.54
CA LYS A 49 -0.60 13.32 -4.23
C LYS A 49 -0.84 13.33 -2.72
N THR A 50 -1.38 14.44 -2.23
CA THR A 50 -1.73 14.63 -0.82
C THR A 50 -2.83 13.69 -0.33
N TRP A 51 -3.61 13.10 -1.24
CA TRP A 51 -4.67 12.15 -0.92
C TRP A 51 -4.21 10.68 -0.95
N THR A 52 -2.93 10.42 -1.17
CA THR A 52 -2.35 9.06 -1.24
C THR A 52 -1.22 8.92 -0.22
N PRO A 53 -1.12 7.82 0.54
CA PRO A 53 0.04 7.60 1.40
C PRO A 53 1.31 7.37 0.57
N SER A 54 2.43 7.96 0.98
CA SER A 54 3.72 7.76 0.32
C SER A 54 4.54 6.61 0.93
N ILE A 55 4.07 6.08 2.07
CA ILE A 55 4.72 5.02 2.84
C ILE A 55 3.96 3.70 2.79
N CYS A 56 4.65 2.62 3.08
CA CYS A 56 4.07 1.30 3.26
C CYS A 56 4.44 0.71 4.63
N TYR A 57 3.67 -0.29 5.03
CA TYR A 57 3.88 -1.05 6.26
C TYR A 57 4.97 -2.09 6.04
N ALA A 58 5.88 -2.25 7.00
CA ALA A 58 7.01 -3.17 6.90
C ALA A 58 6.57 -4.61 6.56
N GLN A 59 5.44 -5.07 7.10
CA GLN A 59 4.90 -6.39 6.79
C GLN A 59 4.51 -6.53 5.30
N CYS A 60 4.01 -5.48 4.67
CA CYS A 60 3.67 -5.53 3.23
C CYS A 60 4.93 -5.67 2.38
N VAL A 61 6.00 -4.93 2.73
CA VAL A 61 7.31 -5.10 2.08
C VAL A 61 7.81 -6.53 2.28
N THR A 62 7.79 -7.03 3.52
CA THR A 62 8.24 -8.39 3.82
C THR A 62 7.47 -9.44 3.01
N LEU A 63 6.15 -9.33 2.88
CA LEU A 63 5.35 -10.32 2.13
C LEU A 63 5.59 -10.22 0.62
N LEU A 64 5.72 -9.02 0.04
CA LEU A 64 6.09 -8.86 -1.37
C LEU A 64 7.48 -9.45 -1.65
N THR A 65 8.46 -9.17 -0.78
CA THR A 65 9.80 -9.73 -0.90
C THR A 65 9.81 -11.25 -0.70
N SER A 66 9.02 -11.79 0.24
CA SER A 66 8.90 -13.23 0.44
C SER A 66 8.28 -13.92 -0.78
N TRP A 67 7.28 -13.30 -1.42
CA TRP A 67 6.68 -13.84 -2.64
C TRP A 67 7.67 -13.82 -3.80
N ALA A 68 8.44 -12.74 -3.93
CA ALA A 68 9.52 -12.65 -4.92
C ALA A 68 10.57 -13.76 -4.75
N LYS A 69 10.73 -14.28 -3.52
CA LYS A 69 11.62 -15.40 -3.19
C LYS A 69 10.91 -16.77 -3.19
N GLY A 70 9.68 -16.85 -3.71
CA GLY A 70 8.94 -18.11 -3.83
C GLY A 70 8.38 -18.66 -2.51
N SER A 71 8.19 -17.81 -1.49
CA SER A 71 7.69 -18.20 -0.17
C SER A 71 6.29 -17.61 0.08
N ARG A 72 6.10 -16.92 1.21
CA ARG A 72 4.83 -16.33 1.64
C ARG A 72 4.33 -15.27 0.66
N HIS A 73 3.01 -15.09 0.58
CA HIS A 73 2.37 -14.13 -0.31
C HIS A 73 1.50 -13.11 0.46
N MET A 74 1.01 -12.08 -0.24
CA MET A 74 0.06 -11.13 0.33
C MET A 74 -1.26 -11.84 0.67
N PRO A 75 -2.00 -11.39 1.70
CA PRO A 75 -3.29 -12.00 2.03
C PRO A 75 -4.44 -11.54 1.11
N PHE A 76 -4.15 -10.73 0.09
CA PHE A 76 -5.12 -10.15 -0.82
C PHE A 76 -4.58 -10.05 -2.24
N ALA A 77 -5.49 -10.24 -3.20
CA ALA A 77 -5.21 -10.16 -4.63
C ALA A 77 -5.25 -8.73 -5.15
N VAL A 78 -6.10 -7.89 -4.56
CA VAL A 78 -6.20 -6.47 -4.91
C VAL A 78 -5.74 -5.67 -3.69
N PRO A 79 -4.77 -4.76 -3.84
CA PRO A 79 -4.31 -3.91 -2.76
C PRO A 79 -5.33 -2.82 -2.46
N MET A 80 -5.03 -1.98 -1.47
CA MET A 80 -5.82 -0.77 -1.23
C MET A 80 -5.76 0.12 -2.49
N ILE A 81 -6.92 0.55 -2.99
CA ILE A 81 -7.00 1.44 -4.14
C ILE A 81 -7.31 2.86 -3.67
N TRP A 82 -6.46 3.80 -4.05
CA TRP A 82 -6.57 5.22 -3.71
C TRP A 82 -7.02 6.04 -4.91
N ALA A 83 -8.01 6.90 -4.69
CA ALA A 83 -8.47 7.91 -5.63
C ALA A 83 -8.69 9.24 -4.88
N GLU A 84 -8.82 10.33 -5.63
CA GLU A 84 -9.02 11.65 -5.04
C GLU A 84 -10.36 11.71 -4.28
N PRO A 85 -10.36 12.14 -2.99
CA PRO A 85 -11.58 12.26 -2.19
C PRO A 85 -12.48 13.36 -2.73
N LYS A 86 -13.79 13.11 -2.81
CA LYS A 86 -14.77 14.15 -3.18
C LYS A 86 -14.83 15.28 -2.15
N ASP A 87 -14.73 14.93 -0.87
CA ASP A 87 -14.75 15.87 0.23
C ASP A 87 -14.16 15.24 1.52
N HIS A 88 -13.91 16.07 2.54
CA HIS A 88 -13.32 15.65 3.82
C HIS A 88 -14.32 15.06 4.82
N VAL A 89 -15.60 14.93 4.48
CA VAL A 89 -16.68 14.50 5.37
C VAL A 89 -17.18 13.11 4.99
N SER A 90 -17.66 12.94 3.77
CA SER A 90 -18.32 11.74 3.24
C SER A 90 -17.38 10.79 2.50
N ASP A 91 -16.27 11.27 1.95
CA ASP A 91 -15.42 10.49 1.04
C ASP A 91 -13.91 10.72 1.28
N CYS A 92 -13.48 10.79 2.54
CA CYS A 92 -12.05 10.90 2.89
C CYS A 92 -11.64 9.87 3.94
N TYR A 93 -10.85 8.88 3.53
CA TYR A 93 -10.35 7.80 4.39
C TYR A 93 -9.61 8.33 5.61
N PHE A 94 -8.79 9.37 5.43
CA PHE A 94 -7.99 9.95 6.49
C PHE A 94 -8.84 10.72 7.51
N CYS A 95 -9.97 11.31 7.09
CA CYS A 95 -10.89 11.97 8.02
C CYS A 95 -11.76 10.96 8.76
N GLN A 96 -12.21 9.91 8.09
CA GLN A 96 -13.16 8.95 8.65
C GLN A 96 -12.52 7.87 9.50
N THR A 97 -11.22 7.59 9.33
CA THR A 97 -10.55 6.58 10.14
C THR A 97 -10.17 7.16 11.51
N SER A 98 -10.92 6.79 12.55
CA SER A 98 -10.63 7.23 13.93
C SER A 98 -9.40 6.51 14.48
N ILE A 99 -8.31 7.25 14.68
CA ILE A 99 -7.06 6.72 15.26
C ILE A 99 -6.69 7.36 16.60
N LYS A 100 -7.52 8.29 17.10
CA LYS A 100 -7.28 8.96 18.38
C LYS A 100 -7.36 7.92 19.51
N GLY A 101 -6.33 7.87 20.35
CA GLY A 101 -6.25 6.92 21.46
C GLY A 101 -5.89 5.48 21.06
N ILE A 102 -5.62 5.21 19.78
CA ILE A 102 -5.14 3.90 19.35
C ILE A 102 -3.70 3.69 19.82
N ASN A 103 -3.47 2.57 20.50
CA ASN A 103 -2.16 2.12 20.94
C ASN A 103 -1.85 0.73 20.36
N HIS A 104 -0.71 0.15 20.72
CA HIS A 104 -0.31 -1.16 20.20
C HIS A 104 -1.32 -2.27 20.50
N LYS A 105 -1.99 -2.23 21.66
CA LYS A 105 -2.98 -3.25 22.09
C LYS A 105 -4.32 -3.08 21.37
N SER A 106 -4.73 -1.84 21.09
CA SER A 106 -6.00 -1.51 20.40
C SER A 106 -5.86 -1.34 18.90
N ARG A 107 -4.70 -1.60 18.30
CA ARG A 107 -4.47 -1.42 16.87
C ARG A 107 -5.45 -2.20 15.99
N ASN A 108 -5.88 -3.38 16.44
CA ASN A 108 -6.82 -4.22 15.70
C ASN A 108 -8.28 -3.75 15.79
N SER A 109 -8.59 -2.79 16.69
CA SER A 109 -9.95 -2.23 16.83
C SER A 109 -10.18 -1.03 15.93
N VAL A 110 -9.20 -0.63 15.11
CA VAL A 110 -9.38 0.47 14.16
C VAL A 110 -10.39 0.05 13.10
N ASN A 111 -11.48 0.82 12.98
CA ASN A 111 -12.43 0.64 11.90
C ASN A 111 -11.92 1.37 10.66
N TYR A 112 -11.68 0.61 9.59
CA TYR A 112 -11.24 1.13 8.31
C TYR A 112 -12.43 1.20 7.35
N PRO A 113 -12.84 2.40 6.89
CA PRO A 113 -13.98 2.56 6.01
C PRO A 113 -13.66 2.03 4.61
N ASN A 114 -14.69 1.61 3.88
CA ASN A 114 -14.61 1.33 2.45
C ASN A 114 -15.30 2.47 1.70
N LEU A 115 -14.53 3.25 0.94
CA LEU A 115 -14.98 4.49 0.31
C LEU A 115 -14.74 4.44 -1.19
N GLN A 116 -15.38 5.35 -1.94
CA GLN A 116 -15.11 5.49 -3.37
C GLN A 116 -13.67 5.96 -3.61
N SER A 117 -13.18 6.88 -2.78
CA SER A 117 -11.80 7.37 -2.80
C SER A 117 -10.76 6.41 -2.20
N ALA A 118 -11.20 5.37 -1.49
CA ALA A 118 -10.32 4.47 -0.75
C ALA A 118 -10.98 3.09 -0.61
N GLN A 119 -10.79 2.25 -1.62
CA GLN A 119 -11.36 0.92 -1.66
C GLN A 119 -10.43 -0.06 -0.95
N ARG A 120 -11.01 -0.86 -0.04
CA ARG A 120 -10.25 -1.80 0.80
C ARG A 120 -9.66 -2.95 -0.02
N PRO A 121 -8.55 -3.57 0.46
CA PRO A 121 -7.97 -4.73 -0.21
C PRO A 121 -8.98 -5.88 -0.35
N ILE A 122 -8.93 -6.56 -1.50
CA ILE A 122 -9.82 -7.71 -1.80
C ILE A 122 -9.03 -9.01 -1.58
N PRO A 123 -9.46 -9.89 -0.66
CA PRO A 123 -8.81 -11.18 -0.41
C PRO A 123 -8.64 -12.04 -1.66
N HIS A 124 -7.68 -12.95 -1.63
CA HIS A 124 -7.61 -14.00 -2.64
C HIS A 124 -8.84 -14.89 -2.63
N SER A 125 -9.20 -15.39 -3.80
CA SER A 125 -10.28 -16.37 -4.02
C SER A 125 -9.96 -17.17 -5.29
N ASP A 126 -10.79 -18.14 -5.65
CA ASP A 126 -10.60 -18.92 -6.88
C ASP A 126 -10.58 -18.02 -8.13
N ASN A 127 -11.35 -16.92 -8.12
CA ASN A 127 -11.36 -15.93 -9.19
C ASN A 127 -10.21 -14.91 -9.11
N LEU A 128 -9.54 -14.84 -7.97
CA LEU A 128 -8.43 -13.92 -7.69
C LEU A 128 -7.28 -14.69 -7.02
N PRO A 129 -6.65 -15.63 -7.73
CA PRO A 129 -5.63 -16.49 -7.16
C PRO A 129 -4.36 -15.70 -6.83
N VAL A 130 -3.45 -16.34 -6.09
CA VAL A 130 -2.10 -15.80 -5.90
C VAL A 130 -1.38 -15.81 -7.25
N PRO A 131 -0.75 -14.69 -7.67
CA PRO A 131 -0.03 -14.62 -8.93
C PRO A 131 1.17 -15.58 -8.94
N GLN A 132 1.43 -16.17 -10.10
CA GLN A 132 2.63 -16.97 -10.32
C GLN A 132 3.87 -16.07 -10.33
N ARG A 133 4.92 -16.52 -9.66
CA ARG A 133 6.18 -15.78 -9.57
C ARG A 133 6.92 -15.83 -10.92
N PRO A 134 7.42 -14.70 -11.45
CA PRO A 134 8.35 -14.70 -12.57
C PRO A 134 9.60 -15.54 -12.30
N VAL A 135 10.11 -16.26 -13.32
CA VAL A 135 11.23 -17.21 -13.19
C VAL A 135 12.54 -16.51 -12.78
N ASN A 136 12.76 -15.26 -13.21
CA ASN A 136 14.02 -14.53 -13.01
C ASN A 136 13.94 -13.50 -11.87
N MET A 137 13.07 -13.70 -10.87
CA MET A 137 12.90 -12.75 -9.77
C MET A 137 14.07 -12.74 -8.77
N ASP A 138 14.83 -13.83 -8.70
CA ASP A 138 15.92 -13.99 -7.72
C ASP A 138 17.13 -13.08 -8.03
N ASP A 139 17.31 -12.70 -9.30
CA ASP A 139 18.41 -11.85 -9.77
C ASP A 139 18.09 -10.34 -9.72
N VAL A 140 16.87 -9.96 -9.34
CA VAL A 140 16.45 -8.55 -9.36
C VAL A 140 16.96 -7.82 -8.11
N THR A 141 17.95 -6.95 -8.29
CA THR A 141 18.50 -6.04 -7.27
C THR A 141 18.00 -4.61 -7.46
N GLU A 142 18.10 -3.76 -6.43
CA GLU A 142 17.77 -2.32 -6.53
C GLU A 142 18.53 -1.63 -7.68
N GLU A 143 19.81 -1.98 -7.88
CA GLU A 143 20.66 -1.43 -8.94
C GLU A 143 20.11 -1.78 -10.33
N SER A 144 19.75 -3.05 -10.56
CA SER A 144 19.22 -3.52 -11.85
C SER A 144 17.87 -2.92 -12.23
N VAL A 145 17.07 -2.50 -11.24
CA VAL A 145 15.76 -1.86 -11.47
C VAL A 145 15.96 -0.37 -11.80
N SER A 146 16.88 0.29 -11.09
CA SER A 146 17.17 1.71 -11.32
C SER A 146 17.75 2.00 -12.70
N GLU A 147 18.45 1.04 -13.32
CA GLU A 147 19.00 1.17 -14.69
C GLU A 147 17.93 1.05 -15.79
N LYS A 148 16.82 0.37 -15.52
CA LYS A 148 15.73 0.15 -16.49
C LYS A 148 14.72 1.30 -16.54
N ILE A 149 14.77 2.23 -15.57
CA ILE A 149 13.91 3.41 -15.56
C ILE A 149 14.56 4.46 -16.47
N PRO A 150 13.90 4.90 -17.56
CA PRO A 150 14.43 5.98 -18.38
C PRO A 150 14.65 7.20 -17.50
N LYS A 151 15.87 7.72 -17.48
CA LYS A 151 16.17 9.02 -16.86
C LYS A 151 15.42 10.07 -17.66
N HIS A 152 14.22 10.44 -17.22
CA HIS A 152 13.55 11.61 -17.75
C HIS A 152 14.39 12.84 -17.36
N GLN A 153 14.83 13.54 -18.40
CA GLN A 153 15.61 14.77 -18.40
C GLN A 153 14.72 15.95 -18.05
#